data_AF-A0A945CD01-F1
#
_entry.id   AF-A0A945CD01-F1
#
_cell.length_a   1.000
_cell.length_b   1.000
_cell.length_c   1.000
_cell.angle_alpha   90.00
_cell.angle_beta   90.00
_cell.angle_gamma   90.00
#
_symmetry.space_group_name_H-M   'P 1'
#
loop_
_entity.id
_entity.type
_entity.pdbx_description
1 polymer ?
#
loop_
_entity_poly.entity_id
_entity_poly.type
_entity_poly.pdbx_seq_one_letter_code
_entity_poly.pdbx_strand_id
1 'polypeptide(L)' 'MIKVKGFKFSGISCGLKKSGKKDLGLISSENICTTHAVFTKNKVVAAPLIIGKEILKKNLVKSIIVNSGNAN' A
#
# COMPACT_ATOMS: atom_id res chain seq x y z
N MET A 1 16.50 4.36 10.25
CA MET A 1 15.44 3.57 9.57
C MET A 1 14.83 2.66 10.60
N ILE A 2 13.52 2.75 10.84
CA ILE A 2 12.85 1.87 11.83
C ILE A 2 12.91 0.44 11.28
N LYS A 3 13.49 -0.48 12.05
CA LYS A 3 13.58 -1.89 11.69
C LYS A 3 12.55 -2.66 12.49
N VAL A 4 11.40 -2.92 11.86
CA VAL A 4 10.37 -3.80 12.42
C VAL A 4 10.73 -5.22 12.05
N LYS A 5 10.97 -6.08 13.03
CA LYS A 5 11.31 -7.49 12.80
C LYS A 5 10.21 -8.16 11.97
N GLY A 6 10.59 -8.93 10.95
CA GLY A 6 9.66 -9.62 10.06
C GLY A 6 9.04 -8.76 8.95
N PHE A 7 9.45 -7.49 8.81
CA PHE A 7 8.99 -6.60 7.75
C PHE A 7 10.16 -6.03 6.94
N LYS A 8 9.96 -5.94 5.62
CA LYS A 8 10.86 -5.33 4.65
C LYS A 8 10.16 -4.14 4.00
N PHE A 9 10.96 -3.13 3.68
CA PHE A 9 10.50 -1.86 3.11
C PHE A 9 11.33 -1.53 1.87
N SER A 10 10.68 -1.07 0.82
CA SER A 10 11.37 -0.53 -0.37
C SER A 10 10.63 0.70 -0.89
N GLY A 11 11.36 1.58 -1.55
CA GLY A 11 10.79 2.74 -2.23
C GLY A 11 11.66 3.13 -3.41
N ILE A 12 11.06 3.24 -4.58
CA ILE A 12 11.73 3.50 -5.87
C ILE A 12 11.09 4.69 -6.59
N SER A 13 11.77 5.18 -7.61
CA SER A 13 11.19 6.05 -8.63
C SER A 13 10.80 5.17 -9.83
N CYS A 14 9.51 4.94 -10.03
CA CYS A 14 8.96 4.21 -11.18
C CYS A 14 8.51 5.12 -12.33
N GLY A 15 8.54 6.45 -12.14
CA GLY A 15 8.32 7.43 -13.21
C GLY A 15 6.93 8.07 -13.25
N LEU A 16 6.12 7.90 -12.20
CA LEU A 16 4.85 8.63 -12.05
C LEU A 16 5.09 10.12 -11.80
N LYS A 17 6.11 10.47 -11.01
CA LYS A 17 6.47 11.86 -10.75
C LYS A 17 7.51 12.33 -11.76
N LYS A 18 7.17 13.35 -12.56
CA LYS A 18 8.12 14.03 -13.46
C LYS A 18 9.39 14.56 -12.77
N SER A 19 9.31 14.82 -11.47
CA SER A 19 10.46 15.27 -10.67
C SER A 19 11.53 14.19 -10.41
N GLY A 20 11.29 12.92 -10.75
CA GLY A 20 12.19 11.81 -10.45
C GLY A 20 12.29 11.43 -8.96
N LYS A 21 11.49 12.08 -8.10
CA LYS A 21 11.36 11.69 -6.69
C LYS A 21 10.68 10.34 -6.59
N LYS A 22 11.03 9.55 -5.56
CA LYS A 22 10.37 8.27 -5.25
C LYS A 22 8.85 8.43 -5.22
N ASP A 23 8.19 7.48 -5.85
CA ASP A 23 6.76 7.52 -6.15
C ASP A 23 6.07 6.16 -6.05
N LEU A 24 6.83 5.09 -5.80
CA LEU A 24 6.31 3.76 -5.49
C LEU A 24 6.97 3.20 -4.23
N GLY A 25 6.16 2.69 -3.30
CA GLY A 25 6.57 2.08 -2.05
C GLY A 25 6.00 0.68 -1.88
N LEU A 26 6.78 -0.19 -1.23
CA LEU A 26 6.38 -1.54 -0.88
C LEU A 26 6.69 -1.80 0.60
N ILE A 27 5.68 -2.27 1.33
CA ILE A 27 5.81 -2.87 2.66
C ILE A 27 5.50 -4.34 2.51
N SER A 28 6.37 -5.23 2.98
CA SER A 28 6.16 -6.67 2.88
C SER A 28 6.53 -7.37 4.17
N SER A 29 5.65 -8.19 4.69
CA SER A 29 5.93 -9.10 5.79
C SER A 29 6.51 -10.42 5.28
N GLU A 30 7.32 -11.05 6.11
CA GLU A 30 7.87 -12.39 5.82
C GLU A 30 6.75 -13.44 5.80
N ASN A 31 5.76 -13.31 6.70
CA ASN A 31 4.60 -14.19 6.85
C ASN A 31 3.29 -13.43 6.58
N ILE A 32 2.20 -14.13 6.26
CA ILE A 32 0.87 -13.51 6.17
C ILE A 32 0.48 -12.93 7.53
N CYS A 33 -0.06 -11.72 7.55
CA CYS A 33 -0.43 -11.00 8.78
C CYS A 33 -1.94 -10.83 8.91
N THR A 34 -2.46 -11.03 10.13
CA THR A 34 -3.77 -10.52 10.53
C THR A 34 -3.77 -9.00 10.39
N THR A 35 -4.72 -8.47 9.63
CA THR A 35 -4.71 -7.08 9.18
C THR A 35 -6.08 -6.46 9.37
N HIS A 36 -6.09 -5.21 9.86
CA HIS A 36 -7.28 -4.38 9.95
C HIS A 36 -7.00 -3.05 9.24
N ALA A 37 -7.97 -2.52 8.51
CA ALA A 37 -7.88 -1.16 7.99
C ALA A 37 -9.26 -0.48 7.95
N VAL A 38 -9.21 0.84 7.91
CA VAL A 38 -10.35 1.71 7.68
C VAL A 38 -10.14 2.49 6.39
N PHE A 39 -11.23 2.81 5.71
CA PHE A 39 -11.21 3.53 4.44
C PHE A 39 -11.98 4.85 4.56
N THR A 40 -11.75 5.77 3.61
CA THR A 40 -12.50 7.03 3.56
C THR A 40 -14.01 6.81 3.51
N LYS A 41 -14.76 7.75 4.09
CA LYS A 41 -16.23 7.81 4.03
C LYS A 41 -16.74 8.65 2.84
N ASN A 42 -15.84 9.18 2.00
CA ASN A 42 -16.24 9.94 0.82
C ASN A 42 -17.09 9.05 -0.12
N LYS A 43 -18.12 9.65 -0.74
CA LYS A 43 -18.97 9.00 -1.75
C LYS A 43 -18.20 8.69 -3.04
N VAL A 44 -17.21 9.52 -3.39
CA VAL A 44 -16.33 9.32 -4.54
C VAL A 44 -15.07 8.59 -4.08
N VAL A 45 -14.82 7.40 -4.64
CA VAL A 45 -13.69 6.54 -4.26
C VAL A 45 -12.89 6.12 -5.48
N ALA A 46 -11.58 6.07 -5.34
CA ALA A 46 -10.68 5.55 -6.37
C ALA A 46 -10.67 4.01 -6.38
N ALA A 47 -10.29 3.42 -7.51
CA ALA A 47 -10.23 1.96 -7.69
C ALA A 47 -9.43 1.19 -6.61
N PRO A 48 -8.31 1.68 -6.05
CA PRO A 48 -7.55 0.94 -5.05
C PRO A 48 -8.35 0.67 -3.77
N LEU A 49 -9.31 1.53 -3.44
CA LEU A 49 -10.17 1.34 -2.26
C LEU A 49 -11.16 0.20 -2.48
N ILE A 50 -11.63 -0.01 -3.70
CA ILE A 50 -12.54 -1.11 -4.04
C ILE A 50 -11.78 -2.43 -3.87
N ILE A 51 -10.61 -2.53 -4.49
CA ILE A 51 -9.75 -3.72 -4.40
C ILE A 51 -9.29 -3.96 -2.94
N GLY A 52 -8.87 -2.90 -2.24
CA GLY A 52 -8.44 -2.99 -0.84
C GLY A 52 -9.54 -3.51 0.08
N LYS A 53 -10.78 -3.04 -0.08
CA LYS A 53 -11.93 -3.54 0.69
C LYS A 53 -12.21 -5.02 0.41
N GLU A 54 -12.11 -5.46 -0.85
CA GLU A 54 -12.28 -6.86 -1.21
C GLU A 54 -11.18 -7.76 -0.61
N ILE A 55 -9.91 -7.34 -0.71
CA ILE A 55 -8.78 -8.06 -0.10
C ILE A 55 -8.99 -8.18 1.43
N LEU A 56 -9.44 -7.11 2.08
CA LEU A 56 -9.62 -7.12 3.53
C LEU A 56 -10.81 -7.95 4.04
N LYS A 57 -11.70 -8.47 3.18
CA LYS A 57 -12.71 -9.45 3.63
C LYS A 57 -12.09 -10.68 4.29
N LYS A 58 -10.85 -11.02 3.96
CA LYS A 58 -10.11 -12.14 4.57
C LYS A 58 -9.29 -11.73 5.80
N ASN A 59 -9.11 -10.42 6.06
CA ASN A 59 -8.23 -9.88 7.11
C ASN A 59 -6.80 -10.45 7.13
N LEU A 60 -6.32 -10.97 5.99
CA LEU A 60 -5.02 -11.63 5.86
C LEU A 60 -4.26 -10.99 4.69
N VAL A 61 -3.21 -10.24 5.00
CA VAL A 61 -2.41 -9.50 4.01
C VAL A 61 -0.92 -9.77 4.24
N LYS A 62 -0.16 -9.90 3.15
CA LYS A 62 1.30 -10.06 3.19
C LYS A 62 2.06 -8.79 2.83
N SER A 63 1.51 -8.00 1.92
CA SER A 63 2.20 -6.82 1.42
C SER A 63 1.23 -5.69 1.11
N ILE A 64 1.73 -4.47 1.19
CA ILE A 64 1.05 -3.25 0.80
C ILE A 64 1.92 -2.56 -0.24
N ILE A 65 1.35 -2.28 -1.40
CA ILE A 65 1.94 -1.43 -2.42
C ILE A 65 1.23 -0.09 -2.40
N VAL A 66 2.01 0.99 -2.50
CA VAL A 66 1.49 2.36 -2.48
C VAL A 66 2.22 3.18 -3.52
N ASN A 67 1.49 3.96 -4.30
CA ASN A 67 2.07 4.95 -5.18
C ASN A 67 1.76 6.38 -4.70
N SER A 68 2.41 7.35 -5.32
CA SER A 68 2.10 8.77 -5.17
C SER A 68 2.36 9.50 -6.48
N GLY A 69 1.67 10.62 -6.72
CA GLY A 69 1.67 11.29 -8.02
C GLY A 69 0.55 10.82 -8.95
N ASN A 70 -0.19 9.77 -8.57
CA ASN A 70 -1.50 9.40 -9.11
C ASN A 70 -2.38 8.86 -7.96
N ALA A 71 -3.70 8.95 -8.07
CA ALA A 71 -4.64 8.46 -7.05
C ALA A 71 -4.95 6.96 -7.16
N ASN A 72 -4.48 6.30 -8.23
CA ASN A 72 -4.61 4.88 -8.51
C ASN A 72 -3.23 4.24 -8.67
#